data_AF-A0A0D3KVP3-F1
#
_entry.id   AF-A0A0D3KVP3-F1
#
_cell.length_a   1.000
_cell.length_b   1.000
_cell.length_c   1.000
_cell.angle_alpha   90.00
_cell.angle_beta   90.00
_cell.angle_gamma   90.00
#
_symmetry.space_group_name_H-M   'P 1'
#
loop_
_entity.id
_entity.type
_entity.pdbx_description
1 polymer ?
#
loop_
_entity_poly.entity_id
_entity_poly.type
_entity_poly.pdbx_seq_one_letter_code
_entity_poly.pdbx_strand_id
1 'polypeptide(L)'
;MHSHCLPCLRRTGLLPEHLPHQRALCPLHPFHAAERPVAAPVEGNEAACPNCYCFACDAPVSACRHWRGGEPRVPAHCNAHAGSAEWRTHRSNAKRQRTRAARAARDPLGLG
;
A
#
# COMPACT_ATOMS: atom_id res chain seq x y z
N MET A 1 -5.95 39.09 29.53
CA MET A 1 -6.17 39.12 28.07
C MET A 1 -6.06 37.70 27.56
N HIS A 2 -7.20 37.04 27.35
CA HIS A 2 -7.29 35.65 26.90
C HIS A 2 -7.26 35.61 25.37
N SER A 3 -6.24 34.99 24.79
CA SER A 3 -6.10 34.74 23.34
C SER A 3 -4.85 33.85 23.17
N HIS A 4 -4.84 32.65 22.58
CA HIS A 4 -5.65 32.09 21.52
C HIS A 4 -5.85 30.58 21.70
N CYS A 5 -7.05 30.13 21.39
CA CYS A 5 -7.43 28.72 21.25
C CYS A 5 -6.59 28.04 20.16
N LEU A 6 -5.91 26.96 20.55
CA LEU A 6 -5.41 25.98 19.58
C LEU A 6 -6.61 25.30 18.91
N PRO A 7 -6.67 25.25 17.57
CA PRO A 7 -7.83 24.75 16.85
C PRO A 7 -7.97 23.23 17.03
N CYS A 8 -9.09 22.82 17.62
CA CYS A 8 -9.93 21.68 17.26
C CYS A 8 -9.31 20.47 16.51
N LEU A 9 -8.14 19.97 16.95
CA LEU A 9 -7.49 18.77 16.40
C LEU A 9 -7.68 17.52 17.27
N ARG A 10 -8.62 17.56 18.22
CA ARG A 10 -9.07 16.38 19.00
C ARG A 10 -10.35 15.80 18.42
N ARG A 11 -10.34 15.28 17.19
CA ARG A 11 -11.56 14.63 16.64
C ARG A 11 -11.48 13.15 16.33
N THR A 12 -10.35 12.50 16.56
CA THR A 12 -10.29 11.05 16.82
C THR A 12 -9.10 10.83 17.75
N GLY A 13 -9.27 10.17 18.89
CA GLY A 13 -8.17 9.91 19.84
C GLY A 13 -7.17 8.86 19.35
N LEU A 14 -6.95 8.76 18.03
CA LEU A 14 -6.08 7.78 17.41
C LEU A 14 -4.73 8.42 17.10
N LEU A 15 -3.68 7.86 17.70
CA LEU A 15 -2.30 8.21 17.37
C LEU A 15 -1.99 7.82 15.91
N PRO A 16 -1.06 8.49 15.20
CA PRO A 16 -0.75 8.21 13.80
C PRO A 16 -0.43 6.73 13.49
N GLU A 17 0.17 6.01 14.43
CA GLU A 17 0.44 4.57 14.36
C GLU A 17 -0.82 3.69 14.28
N HIS A 18 -1.98 4.21 14.69
CA HIS A 18 -3.27 3.54 14.64
C HIS A 18 -4.06 3.80 13.36
N LEU A 19 -3.59 4.72 12.50
CA LEU A 19 -4.21 4.99 11.21
C LEU A 19 -3.64 4.05 10.13
N PRO A 20 -4.43 3.70 9.09
CA PRO A 20 -3.92 2.97 7.95
C PRO A 20 -2.72 3.69 7.31
N HIS A 21 -1.60 2.99 7.16
CA HIS A 21 -0.36 3.56 6.62
C HIS A 21 0.36 2.60 5.69
N GLN A 22 1.19 3.16 4.80
CA GLN A 22 2.04 2.34 3.92
C GLN A 22 3.00 1.55 4.78
N ARG A 23 3.28 0.30 4.42
CA ARG A 23 4.30 -0.50 5.12
C ARG A 23 5.65 0.22 5.27
N ALA A 24 6.06 0.99 4.27
CA ALA A 24 7.29 1.78 4.32
C ALA A 24 7.28 2.93 5.34
N LEU A 25 6.11 3.28 5.86
CA LEU A 25 5.89 4.32 6.85
C LEU A 25 5.46 3.74 8.21
N CYS A 26 5.58 2.41 8.40
CA CYS A 26 5.18 1.77 9.64
C CYS A 26 6.12 2.17 10.78
N PRO A 27 5.62 2.76 11.88
CA PRO A 27 6.48 3.16 13.00
C PRO A 27 6.94 1.96 13.84
N LEU A 28 6.27 0.80 13.74
CA LEU A 28 6.56 -0.40 14.53
C LEU A 28 7.55 -1.36 13.85
N HIS A 29 7.71 -1.25 12.54
CA HIS A 29 8.54 -2.16 11.76
C HIS A 29 9.44 -1.36 10.83
N PRO A 30 10.77 -1.41 11.03
CA PRO A 30 11.73 -0.79 10.13
C PRO A 30 11.49 -1.17 8.68
N PHE A 31 11.85 -0.26 7.78
CA PHE A 31 11.72 -0.45 6.35
C PHE A 31 13.06 -0.21 5.67
N HIS A 32 13.43 -1.15 4.80
CA HIS A 32 14.66 -1.09 4.02
C HIS A 32 14.30 -0.96 2.54
N ALA A 33 14.57 0.21 1.97
CA ALA A 33 14.27 0.48 0.57
C ALA A 33 15.26 -0.26 -0.33
N ALA A 34 14.74 -1.04 -1.28
CA ALA A 34 15.54 -1.61 -2.35
C ALA A 34 15.64 -0.62 -3.51
N GLU A 35 16.78 -0.61 -4.21
CA GLU A 35 16.97 0.24 -5.40
C GLU A 35 15.96 -0.07 -6.52
N ARG A 36 15.52 -1.33 -6.61
CA ARG A 36 14.56 -1.82 -7.62
C ARG A 36 13.59 -2.82 -7.00
N PRO A 37 12.41 -3.05 -7.60
CA PRO A 37 11.51 -4.12 -7.18
C PRO A 37 12.21 -5.49 -7.28
N VAL A 38 12.19 -6.25 -6.18
CA VAL A 38 12.76 -7.60 -6.09
C VAL A 38 11.72 -8.61 -5.64
N ALA A 39 11.91 -9.88 -6.03
CA ALA A 39 10.93 -10.94 -5.83
C ALA A 39 10.77 -11.41 -4.37
N ALA A 40 11.80 -11.26 -3.55
CA ALA A 40 11.81 -11.66 -2.14
C ALA A 40 11.75 -10.45 -1.20
N PRO A 41 11.27 -10.61 0.06
CA PRO A 41 11.35 -9.57 1.07
C PRO A 41 12.79 -9.10 1.29
N VAL A 42 12.99 -7.79 1.38
CA VAL A 42 14.27 -7.19 1.75
C VAL A 42 14.28 -6.94 3.25
N GLU A 43 15.26 -7.52 3.95
CA GLU A 43 15.61 -7.17 5.34
C GLU A 43 14.40 -6.95 6.28
N GLY A 44 13.51 -7.94 6.39
CA GLY A 44 12.38 -7.90 7.32
C GLY A 44 11.18 -7.07 6.84
N ASN A 45 11.17 -6.59 5.59
CA ASN A 45 10.06 -5.82 5.03
C ASN A 45 8.72 -6.56 5.09
N GLU A 46 8.71 -7.89 5.19
CA GLU A 46 7.48 -8.67 5.40
C GLU A 46 6.74 -8.37 6.72
N ALA A 47 7.42 -7.84 7.74
CA ALA A 47 6.87 -7.67 9.07
C ALA A 47 5.91 -6.49 9.08
N ALA A 48 4.62 -6.71 9.35
CA ALA A 48 3.60 -5.68 9.22
C ALA A 48 2.71 -5.63 10.46
N CYS A 49 2.26 -4.43 10.82
CA CYS A 49 1.23 -4.27 11.85
C CYS A 49 -0.17 -4.38 11.20
N PRO A 50 -1.25 -4.53 12.00
CA PRO A 50 -2.61 -4.65 11.47
C PRO A 50 -3.08 -3.47 10.61
N ASN A 51 -2.49 -2.29 10.77
CA ASN A 51 -2.83 -1.07 10.04
C ASN A 51 -1.97 -0.84 8.79
N CYS A 52 -0.98 -1.69 8.54
CA CYS A 52 -0.21 -1.61 7.31
C CYS A 52 -1.10 -1.93 6.10
N TYR A 53 -0.96 -1.15 5.03
CA TYR A 53 -1.50 -1.49 3.73
C TYR A 53 -0.39 -1.73 2.70
N CYS A 54 -0.70 -2.60 1.75
CA CYS A 54 0.13 -2.88 0.61
C CYS A 54 0.02 -1.74 -0.42
N PHE A 55 1.12 -1.02 -0.62
CA PHE A 55 1.18 0.08 -1.61
C PHE A 55 0.81 -0.36 -3.03
N ALA A 56 1.25 -1.54 -3.47
CA ALA A 56 0.99 -2.03 -4.83
C ALA A 56 -0.49 -2.38 -5.09
N CYS A 57 -1.19 -2.90 -4.08
CA CYS A 57 -2.57 -3.38 -4.19
C CYS A 57 -3.62 -2.32 -3.85
N ASP A 58 -3.27 -1.28 -3.08
CA ASP A 58 -4.23 -0.40 -2.42
C ASP A 58 -5.19 -1.15 -1.48
N ALA A 59 -4.65 -2.10 -0.72
CA ALA A 59 -5.43 -2.97 0.17
C ALA A 59 -4.66 -3.27 1.47
N PRO A 60 -5.34 -3.63 2.57
CA PRO A 60 -4.68 -4.10 3.79
C PRO A 60 -3.70 -5.24 3.50
N VAL A 61 -2.61 -5.33 4.27
CA VAL A 61 -1.62 -6.41 4.09
C VAL A 61 -2.25 -7.80 4.17
N SER A 62 -3.26 -7.99 5.03
CA SER A 62 -4.02 -9.23 5.16
C SER A 62 -4.74 -9.67 3.89
N ALA A 63 -5.02 -8.76 2.95
CA ALA A 63 -5.63 -9.05 1.66
C ALA A 63 -4.61 -9.20 0.52
N CYS A 64 -3.32 -9.00 0.77
CA CYS A 64 -2.28 -9.00 -0.26
C CYS A 64 -1.70 -10.40 -0.48
N ARG A 65 -2.10 -11.05 -1.59
CA ARG A 65 -1.60 -12.38 -1.97
C ARG A 65 -0.10 -12.42 -2.31
N HIS A 66 0.44 -11.32 -2.83
CA HIS A 66 1.86 -11.24 -3.23
C HIS A 66 2.73 -10.54 -2.17
N TRP A 67 2.31 -10.58 -0.90
CA TRP A 67 2.96 -9.81 0.16
C TRP A 67 4.45 -10.14 0.27
N ARG A 68 4.77 -11.42 0.44
CA ARG A 68 6.14 -11.94 0.48
C ARG A 68 6.68 -12.33 -0.90
N GLY A 69 5.99 -11.95 -1.97
CA GLY A 69 6.22 -12.50 -3.31
C GLY A 69 5.57 -13.88 -3.47
N GLY A 70 6.19 -14.75 -4.28
CA GLY A 70 5.78 -16.16 -4.47
C GLY A 70 5.28 -16.50 -5.87
N GLU A 71 4.92 -15.50 -6.67
CA GLU A 71 4.60 -15.70 -8.09
C GLU A 71 5.79 -15.32 -8.97
N PRO A 72 6.12 -16.13 -10.00
CA PRO A 72 7.18 -15.79 -10.93
C PRO A 72 6.95 -14.40 -11.53
N ARG A 73 7.99 -13.57 -11.51
CA ARG A 73 8.01 -12.21 -12.08
C ARG A 73 7.13 -11.19 -11.33
N VAL A 74 6.55 -11.54 -10.19
CA VAL A 74 5.85 -10.58 -9.32
C VAL A 74 6.80 -10.18 -8.18
N PRO A 75 7.17 -8.90 -8.05
CA PRO A 75 8.00 -8.44 -6.94
C PRO A 75 7.26 -8.59 -5.60
N ALA A 76 7.98 -8.84 -4.51
CA ALA A 76 7.38 -8.89 -3.18
C ALA A 76 6.80 -7.52 -2.83
N HIS A 77 5.50 -7.47 -2.62
CA HIS A 77 4.79 -6.22 -2.36
C HIS A 77 5.15 -5.58 -1.02
N CYS A 78 5.74 -6.34 -0.10
CA CYS A 78 6.26 -5.81 1.16
C CYS A 78 7.39 -4.80 0.96
N ASN A 79 8.09 -4.83 -0.18
CA ASN A 79 9.13 -3.88 -0.54
C ASN A 79 8.58 -2.61 -1.22
N ALA A 80 7.26 -2.52 -1.42
CA ALA A 80 6.66 -1.44 -2.19
C ALA A 80 6.56 -0.14 -1.38
N HIS A 81 7.03 0.97 -1.98
CA HIS A 81 7.00 2.29 -1.36
C HIS A 81 6.81 3.40 -2.40
N ALA A 82 6.25 4.54 -1.97
CA ALA A 82 5.95 5.67 -2.85
C ALA A 82 7.18 6.36 -3.46
N GLY A 83 8.35 6.20 -2.83
CA GLY A 83 9.62 6.78 -3.30
C GLY A 83 10.12 6.19 -4.62
N SER A 84 9.78 4.93 -4.93
CA SER A 84 10.21 4.28 -6.18
C SER A 84 9.25 4.60 -7.34
N ALA A 85 9.83 4.96 -8.49
CA ALA A 85 9.08 5.23 -9.72
C ALA A 85 8.46 3.94 -10.30
N GLU A 86 9.18 2.83 -10.21
CA GLU A 86 8.77 1.51 -10.65
C GLU A 86 7.58 1.03 -9.83
N TRP A 87 7.60 1.17 -8.51
CA TRP A 87 6.47 0.82 -7.66
C TRP A 87 5.23 1.69 -7.94
N ARG A 88 5.41 2.99 -8.16
CA ARG A 88 4.31 3.90 -8.58
C ARG A 88 3.70 3.46 -9.92
N THR A 89 4.54 3.05 -10.86
CA THR A 89 4.13 2.55 -12.17
C THR A 89 3.38 1.23 -12.05
N HIS A 90 3.91 0.29 -11.26
CA HIS A 90 3.28 -1.00 -10.97
C HIS A 90 1.88 -0.81 -10.38
N ARG A 91 1.75 -0.01 -9.31
CA ARG A 91 0.46 0.33 -8.68
C ARG A 91 -0.53 0.92 -9.68
N SER A 92 -0.07 1.87 -10.51
CA SER A 92 -0.91 2.53 -11.51
C SER A 92 -1.40 1.56 -12.59
N ASN A 93 -0.52 0.67 -13.07
CA ASN A 93 -0.87 -0.39 -14.02
C ASN A 93 -1.89 -1.37 -13.42
N ALA A 94 -1.64 -1.84 -12.19
CA ALA A 94 -2.55 -2.74 -11.50
C ALA A 94 -3.95 -2.10 -11.32
N LYS A 95 -4.01 -0.82 -10.93
CA LYS A 95 -5.28 -0.07 -10.83
C LYS A 95 -6.00 0.00 -12.19
N ARG A 96 -5.29 0.32 -13.27
CA ARG A 96 -5.86 0.33 -14.63
C ARG A 96 -6.43 -1.03 -15.03
N GLN A 97 -5.70 -2.12 -14.77
CA GLN A 97 -6.15 -3.47 -15.07
C GLN A 97 -7.42 -3.83 -14.29
N ARG A 98 -7.48 -3.54 -12.99
CA ARG A 98 -8.69 -3.75 -12.17
C ARG A 98 -9.88 -2.97 -12.70
N THR A 99 -9.70 -1.70 -13.06
CA THR A 99 -10.77 -0.88 -13.65
C THR A 99 -11.27 -1.45 -14.99
N ARG A 100 -10.36 -1.92 -15.85
CA ARG A 100 -10.72 -2.55 -17.13
C ARG A 100 -11.49 -3.85 -16.92
N ALA A 101 -11.00 -4.73 -16.03
CA ALA A 101 -11.68 -5.98 -15.68
C ALA A 101 -13.08 -5.72 -15.09
N ALA A 102 -13.21 -4.75 -14.20
CA ALA A 102 -14.50 -4.36 -13.63
C ALA A 102 -15.48 -3.81 -14.68
N ARG A 103 -14.98 -3.08 -15.70
CA ARG A 103 -15.80 -2.63 -16.83
C ARG A 103 -16.26 -3.80 -17.70
N ALA A 104 -15.34 -4.69 -18.09
CA ALA A 104 -15.66 -5.87 -18.89
C ALA A 104 -16.65 -6.80 -18.17
N ALA A 105 -16.54 -6.95 -16.85
CA ALA A 105 -17.50 -7.72 -16.05
C ALA A 105 -18.91 -7.10 -16.00
N ARG A 106 -19.03 -5.78 -16.20
CA ARG A 106 -20.32 -5.06 -16.22
C ARG A 106 -20.98 -5.05 -17.60
N ASP A 107 -20.20 -5.24 -18.66
CA ASP A 107 -20.69 -5.36 -20.04
C ASP A 107 -19.95 -6.51 -20.75
N PRO A 108 -20.38 -7.76 -20.51
CA PRO A 108 -19.68 -8.94 -21.02
C PRO A 108 -19.85 -9.13 -22.53
N LEU A 109 -20.85 -8.49 -23.14
CA LEU A 109 -21.25 -8.69 -24.55
C LEU A 109 -20.96 -7.47 -25.44
N GLY A 110 -20.60 -6.32 -24.88
CA GLY A 110 -20.15 -5.15 -25.64
C GLY A 110 -21.22 -4.56 -26.56
N LEU A 111 -22.50 -4.65 -26.18
CA LEU A 111 -23.64 -4.22 -27.00
C LEU A 111 -24.04 -2.74 -26.78
N GLY A 112 -23.06 -1.90 -26.40
CA GLY A 112 -23.25 -0.46 -26.18
C GLY A 112 -23.05 0.38 -27.44
#